data_AF-Q570A8-F1
#
_entry.id   AF-Q570A8-F1
#
_cell.length_a   1.000
_cell.length_b   1.000
_cell.length_c   1.000
_cell.angle_alpha   90.00
_cell.angle_beta   90.00
_cell.angle_gamma   90.00
#
_symmetry.space_group_name_H-M   'P 1'
#
loop_
_entity.id
_entity.type
_entity.pdbx_description
1 polymer ?
#
loop_
_entity_poly.entity_id
_entity_poly.type
_entity_poly.pdbx_seq_one_letter_code
_entity_poly.pdbx_strand_id
1 'polypeptide(L)'
;THAFDFYDDPTLEIDSFVRDVQIDGIITDFPATTARYRKNKCYGEFGLTTTGELITFANPMLLPPAEAPYPALLDSDVTEPPLPEARSQPPASSPSKAEEKAIEVPFAFIAMAILVCFFISV
;
A
#
# COMPACT_ATOMS: atom_id res chain seq x y z
N THR A 1 4.66 -4.88 27.39
CA THR A 1 5.02 -3.95 26.30
C THR A 1 5.37 -4.80 25.10
N HIS A 2 4.58 -4.77 24.02
CA HIS A 2 5.03 -5.40 22.76
C HIS A 2 6.23 -4.58 22.29
N ALA A 3 7.41 -5.20 22.34
CA ALA A 3 8.60 -4.66 21.68
C ALA A 3 8.30 -4.68 20.18
N PHE A 4 8.61 -3.59 19.48
CA PHE A 4 8.50 -3.41 18.02
C PHE A 4 8.35 -4.74 17.26
N ASP A 5 7.11 -5.12 16.94
CA ASP A 5 6.85 -6.24 16.06
C ASP A 5 6.67 -5.68 14.64
N PHE A 6 7.67 -5.95 13.82
CA PHE A 6 7.69 -5.53 12.43
C PHE A 6 6.52 -6.13 11.63
N TYR A 7 6.02 -7.30 12.03
CA TYR A 7 4.90 -8.00 11.38
C TYR A 7 3.52 -7.47 11.83
N ASP A 8 3.46 -6.68 12.91
CA ASP A 8 2.19 -6.12 13.40
C ASP A 8 1.73 -4.92 12.55
N ASP A 9 2.65 -4.17 11.91
CA ASP A 9 2.29 -3.03 11.04
C ASP A 9 2.54 -3.34 9.56
N PRO A 10 1.49 -3.65 8.78
CA PRO A 10 1.63 -3.96 7.36
C PRO A 10 2.10 -2.78 6.53
N THR A 11 2.01 -1.54 7.05
CA THR A 11 2.54 -0.36 6.36
C THR A 11 4.06 -0.32 6.45
N LEU A 12 4.61 -0.61 7.63
CA LEU A 12 6.07 -0.66 7.85
C LEU A 12 6.70 -1.83 7.10
N GLU A 13 6.00 -2.97 7.08
CA GLU A 13 6.38 -4.12 6.26
C GLU A 13 6.53 -3.72 4.79
N ILE A 14 5.49 -3.12 4.19
CA ILE A 14 5.53 -2.66 2.81
C ILE A 14 6.65 -1.63 2.57
N ASP A 15 6.83 -0.67 3.49
CA ASP A 15 7.85 0.38 3.34
C ASP A 15 9.27 -0.20 3.27
N SER A 16 9.57 -1.19 4.11
CA SER A 16 10.87 -1.86 4.12
C SER A 16 11.14 -2.61 2.81
N PHE A 17 10.16 -3.33 2.26
CA PHE A 17 10.33 -4.03 0.99
C PHE A 17 10.52 -3.05 -0.17
N VAL A 18 9.82 -1.92 -0.16
CA VAL A 18 9.92 -0.91 -1.22
C VAL A 18 11.25 -0.14 -1.13
N ARG A 19 11.71 0.22 0.07
CA ARG A 19 12.90 1.07 0.24
C ARG A 19 14.21 0.29 0.34
N ASP A 20 14.22 -0.79 1.11
CA ASP A 20 15.43 -1.56 1.39
C ASP A 20 15.63 -2.69 0.36
N VAL A 21 14.57 -3.42 0.01
CA VAL A 21 14.63 -4.54 -0.95
C VAL A 21 14.41 -4.07 -2.40
N GLN A 22 13.80 -2.91 -2.61
CA GLN A 22 13.56 -2.30 -3.94
C GLN A 22 12.76 -3.19 -4.90
N ILE A 23 11.64 -3.74 -4.41
CA ILE A 23 10.75 -4.58 -5.20
C ILE A 23 10.04 -3.83 -6.35
N ASP A 24 9.81 -4.51 -7.48
CA ASP A 24 9.06 -3.95 -8.62
C ASP A 24 7.53 -3.97 -8.42
N GLY A 25 7.03 -4.86 -7.56
CA GLY A 25 5.60 -5.10 -7.41
C GLY A 25 5.24 -5.83 -6.12
N ILE A 26 3.99 -5.68 -5.69
CA ILE A 26 3.44 -6.30 -4.48
C ILE A 26 2.20 -7.11 -4.88
N ILE A 27 2.22 -8.40 -4.59
CA ILE A 27 1.06 -9.29 -4.65
C ILE A 27 0.66 -9.56 -3.19
N THR A 28 -0.54 -9.17 -2.79
CA THR A 28 -0.99 -9.25 -1.39
C THR A 28 -2.50 -9.45 -1.31
N ASP A 29 -2.95 -10.12 -0.26
CA ASP A 29 -4.36 -10.28 0.09
C ASP A 29 -4.98 -8.98 0.64
N PHE A 30 -4.16 -7.96 0.93
CA PHE A 30 -4.58 -6.67 1.49
C PHE A 30 -4.36 -5.50 0.51
N PRO A 31 -5.04 -5.47 -0.65
CA PRO A 31 -4.80 -4.47 -1.69
C PRO A 31 -5.16 -3.04 -1.24
N ALA A 32 -6.10 -2.89 -0.31
CA ALA A 32 -6.47 -1.59 0.25
C ALA A 32 -5.30 -0.95 1.03
N THR A 33 -4.56 -1.74 1.80
CA THR A 33 -3.39 -1.27 2.57
C THR A 33 -2.28 -0.82 1.63
N THR A 34 -1.97 -1.64 0.63
CA THR A 34 -0.97 -1.30 -0.40
C THR A 34 -1.37 -0.05 -1.19
N ALA A 35 -2.64 0.08 -1.56
CA ALA A 35 -3.14 1.27 -2.24
C ALA A 35 -3.04 2.53 -1.37
N ARG A 36 -3.31 2.42 -0.06
CA ARG A 36 -3.14 3.53 0.90
C ARG A 36 -1.68 3.93 1.02
N TYR A 37 -0.79 2.95 1.15
CA TYR A 37 0.67 3.16 1.19
C TYR A 37 1.14 3.93 -0.04
N ARG A 38 0.83 3.42 -1.25
CA ARG A 38 1.24 4.03 -2.52
C ARG A 38 0.70 5.45 -2.75
N LYS A 39 -0.46 5.78 -2.20
CA LYS A 39 -1.07 7.11 -2.33
C LYS A 39 -0.51 8.14 -1.34
N ASN A 40 0.04 7.70 -0.22
CA ASN A 40 0.51 8.60 0.82
C ASN A 40 1.95 9.05 0.53
N LYS A 41 2.12 10.36 0.32
CA LYS A 41 3.43 10.97 0.03
C LYS A 41 4.34 11.09 1.25
N CYS A 42 3.78 11.05 2.46
CA CYS A 42 4.54 11.24 3.69
C CYS A 42 5.48 10.05 3.99
N TYR A 43 5.22 8.85 3.47
CA TYR A 43 6.07 7.67 3.71
C TYR A 43 7.53 7.85 3.26
N GLY A 44 7.76 8.64 2.20
CA GLY A 44 9.11 8.98 1.76
C GLY A 44 9.88 9.93 2.70
N GLU A 45 9.17 10.65 3.58
CA GLU A 45 9.77 11.61 4.53
C GLU A 45 9.98 11.01 5.92
N PHE A 46 9.38 9.85 6.22
CA PHE A 46 9.63 9.18 7.49
C PHE A 46 11.04 8.54 7.49
N GLY A 47 11.81 8.86 8.53
CA GLY A 47 13.04 8.14 8.84
C GLY A 47 12.69 6.76 9.39
N LEU A 48 12.58 5.78 8.51
CA LEU A 48 12.57 4.38 8.94
C LEU A 48 13.99 3.97 9.34
N THR A 49 14.06 3.18 10.40
CA THR A 49 15.27 2.48 10.79
C THR A 49 15.63 1.47 9.70
N THR A 50 16.90 1.41 9.31
CA THR A 50 17.33 0.51 8.24
C THR A 50 17.11 -0.96 8.66
N THR A 51 16.70 -1.81 7.71
CA THR A 51 16.57 -3.24 7.97
C THR A 51 17.85 -3.80 8.59
N GLY A 52 17.69 -4.51 9.71
CA GLY A 52 18.81 -5.12 10.44
C GLY A 52 19.50 -4.21 11.47
N GLU A 53 19.23 -2.90 11.52
CA GLU A 53 19.90 -2.01 12.48
C GLU A 53 19.57 -2.38 13.93
N LEU A 54 18.33 -2.80 14.22
CA LEU A 54 17.93 -3.26 15.55
C LEU A 54 18.71 -4.50 16.02
N ILE A 55 19.19 -5.34 15.10
CA ILE A 55 19.94 -6.55 15.45
C ILE A 55 21.26 -6.22 16.15
N THR A 56 21.80 -5.03 15.89
CA THR A 56 23.06 -4.58 16.49
C THR A 56 22.92 -4.26 17.99
N PHE A 57 21.70 -3.95 18.44
CA PHE A 57 21.40 -3.69 19.85
C PHE A 57 20.95 -4.94 20.61
N ALA A 58 20.68 -6.04 19.90
CA ALA A 58 20.25 -7.29 20.51
C ALA A 58 21.41 -7.98 21.25
N ASN A 59 21.09 -8.74 22.30
CA ASN A 59 22.08 -9.56 22.99
C ASN A 59 22.54 -10.71 22.05
N PRO A 60 23.83 -10.78 21.68
CA PRO A 60 24.31 -11.78 20.73
C PRO A 60 24.16 -13.22 21.23
N MET A 61 24.07 -13.44 22.55
CA MET A 61 23.85 -14.77 23.14
C MET A 61 22.39 -15.25 23.03
N LEU A 62 21.46 -14.35 22.69
CA LEU A 62 20.04 -14.64 22.56
C LEU A 62 19.56 -14.61 21.09
N LEU A 63 20.45 -14.23 20.15
CA LEU A 63 20.11 -14.25 18.74
C LEU A 63 19.99 -15.70 18.24
N PRO A 64 18.97 -16.02 17.43
CA PRO A 64 18.93 -17.30 16.75
C PRO A 64 20.13 -17.43 15.80
N PRO A 65 20.52 -18.67 15.43
CA PRO A 65 21.48 -18.88 14.36
C PRO A 65 21.06 -18.13 13.08
N ALA A 66 22.02 -17.54 12.37
CA ALA A 66 21.74 -16.87 11.12
C ALA A 66 21.11 -17.86 10.11
N GLU A 67 19.99 -17.47 9.53
CA GLU A 67 19.34 -18.21 8.45
C GLU A 67 20.26 -18.26 7.23
N ALA A 68 20.31 -19.40 6.54
CA ALA A 68 21.02 -19.48 5.27
C ALA A 68 20.31 -18.61 4.22
N PRO A 69 21.06 -17.98 3.28
CA PRO A 69 20.43 -17.25 2.18
C PRO A 69 19.50 -18.16 1.38
N TYR A 70 18.36 -17.62 0.95
CA TYR A 70 17.49 -18.33 0.01
C TYR A 70 18.24 -18.57 -1.31
N PRO A 71 18.12 -19.78 -1.90
CA PRO A 71 18.72 -20.06 -3.20
C PRO A 71 18.12 -19.12 -4.26
N ALA A 72 18.95 -18.69 -5.22
CA ALA A 72 18.47 -17.91 -6.35
C ALA A 72 17.49 -18.75 -7.19
N LEU A 73 16.34 -18.16 -7.53
CA LEU A 73 15.37 -18.80 -8.40
C LEU A 73 15.88 -18.79 -9.84
N LEU A 74 15.94 -19.97 -10.45
CA LEU A 74 16.30 -20.19 -11.84
C LEU A 74 15.06 -20.56 -12.65
N ASP A 75 15.11 -20.41 -13.98
CA ASP A 75 14.02 -20.82 -14.87
C ASP A 75 13.71 -22.33 -14.74
N SER A 76 14.70 -23.14 -14.36
CA SER A 76 14.53 -24.57 -14.09
C SER A 76 13.70 -24.86 -12.83
N ASP A 77 13.58 -23.90 -11.91
CA ASP A 77 12.80 -24.04 -10.67
C ASP A 77 11.31 -23.77 -10.90
N VAL A 78 10.95 -23.23 -12.08
CA VAL A 78 9.57 -23.00 -12.48
C VAL A 78 8.97 -24.32 -12.98
N THR A 79 8.12 -24.94 -12.16
CA THR A 79 7.40 -26.17 -12.54
C THR A 79 6.28 -25.92 -13.54
N GLU A 80 5.83 -24.67 -13.67
CA GLU A 80 4.72 -24.28 -14.53
C GLU A 80 5.19 -24.07 -15.98
N PRO A 81 4.40 -24.52 -16.98
CA PRO A 81 4.71 -24.19 -18.38
C PRO A 81 4.60 -22.67 -18.61
N PRO A 82 5.33 -22.12 -19.60
CA PRO A 82 5.28 -20.70 -19.89
C PRO A 82 3.84 -20.25 -20.19
N LEU A 83 3.50 -19.04 -19.73
CA LEU A 83 2.20 -18.45 -20.00
C LEU A 83 1.96 -18.37 -21.52
N PRO A 84 0.73 -18.66 -21.99
CA PRO A 84 0.41 -18.53 -23.41
C PRO A 84 0.61 -17.08 -23.87
N GLU A 85 0.98 -16.88 -25.14
CA GLU A 85 1.14 -15.54 -25.71
C GLU A 85 -0.10 -14.69 -25.45
N ALA A 86 0.14 -13.47 -24.96
CA ALA A 86 -0.92 -12.50 -24.71
C ALA A 86 -1.64 -12.17 -26.02
N ARG A 87 -2.87 -12.67 -26.18
CA ARG A 87 -3.70 -12.34 -27.34
C ARG A 87 -4.11 -10.87 -27.23
N SER A 88 -3.73 -10.06 -28.21
CA SER A 88 -4.16 -8.66 -28.28
C SER A 88 -5.69 -8.60 -28.39
N GLN A 89 -6.35 -8.18 -27.31
CA GLN A 89 -7.78 -7.89 -27.34
C GLN A 89 -7.95 -6.49 -27.95
N PRO A 90 -8.81 -6.31 -28.97
CA PRO A 90 -9.11 -4.98 -29.48
C PRO A 90 -9.63 -4.10 -28.33
N PRO A 91 -9.33 -2.80 -28.32
CA PRO A 91 -9.74 -1.90 -27.26
C PRO A 91 -11.26 -2.02 -27.04
N ALA A 92 -11.66 -2.22 -25.78
CA ALA A 92 -13.06 -2.21 -25.41
C ALA A 92 -13.69 -0.89 -25.89
N SER A 93 -14.84 -0.97 -26.57
CA SER A 93 -15.60 0.21 -26.94
C SER A 93 -15.90 1.00 -25.67
N SER A 94 -15.48 2.27 -25.64
CA SER A 94 -15.70 3.15 -24.51
C SER A 94 -17.20 3.19 -24.17
N PRO A 95 -17.58 3.05 -22.89
CA PRO A 95 -18.96 3.29 -22.49
C PRO A 95 -19.30 4.73 -22.84
N SER A 96 -20.44 4.94 -23.51
CA SER A 96 -20.97 6.27 -23.81
C SER A 96 -20.99 7.08 -22.52
N LYS A 97 -20.37 8.27 -22.57
CA LYS A 97 -20.35 9.26 -21.50
C LYS A 97 -21.80 9.53 -21.06
N ALA A 98 -22.24 8.89 -19.98
CA ALA A 98 -23.46 9.29 -19.32
C ALA A 98 -23.18 10.67 -18.73
N GLU A 99 -23.85 11.68 -19.26
CA GLU A 99 -23.82 13.04 -18.76
C GLU A 99 -24.50 13.05 -17.39
N GLU A 100 -23.69 12.90 -16.33
CA GLU A 100 -24.13 13.13 -14.97
C GLU A 100 -24.43 14.62 -14.83
N LYS A 101 -25.71 14.98 -14.86
CA LYS A 101 -26.17 16.33 -14.50
C LYS A 101 -25.75 16.59 -13.06
N ALA A 102 -24.68 17.37 -12.88
CA ALA A 102 -24.35 17.95 -11.58
C ALA A 102 -25.55 18.80 -11.12
N ILE A 103 -26.12 18.44 -9.97
CA ILE A 103 -27.13 19.27 -9.30
C ILE A 103 -26.38 20.48 -8.74
N GLU A 104 -26.46 21.60 -9.45
CA GLU A 104 -25.96 22.89 -8.97
C GLU A 104 -26.90 23.36 -7.85
N VAL A 105 -26.51 23.09 -6.60
CA VAL A 105 -27.23 23.61 -5.43
C VAL A 105 -26.90 25.10 -5.30
N PRO A 106 -27.87 26.02 -5.38
CA PRO A 106 -27.60 27.45 -5.26
C PRO A 106 -26.96 27.76 -3.93
N PHE A 107 -25.93 28.60 -3.91
CA PHE A 107 -25.25 29.05 -2.68
C PHE A 107 -26.22 29.55 -1.60
N ALA A 108 -27.33 30.16 -2.01
CA ALA A 108 -28.39 30.61 -1.11
C ALA A 108 -28.99 29.47 -0.25
N PHE A 109 -29.15 28.27 -0.81
CA PHE A 109 -29.65 27.11 -0.06
C PHE A 109 -28.65 26.63 0.99
N ILE A 110 -27.35 26.64 0.67
CA ILE A 110 -26.28 26.26 1.60
C ILE A 110 -26.20 27.29 2.74
N ALA A 111 -26.23 28.59 2.41
CA ALA A 111 -26.19 29.66 3.40
C ALA A 111 -27.41 29.64 4.35
N MET A 112 -28.61 29.38 3.83
CA MET A 112 -29.82 29.24 4.65
C MET A 112 -29.75 28.01 5.56
N ALA A 113 -29.27 26.86 5.08
CA ALA A 113 -29.12 25.66 5.90
C ALA A 113 -28.13 25.90 7.05
N ILE A 114 -26.98 26.52 6.78
CA ILE A 114 -25.99 26.86 7.81
C ILE A 114 -26.60 27.81 8.85
N LEU A 115 -27.28 28.87 8.41
CA LEU A 115 -27.92 29.84 9.30
C LEU A 115 -28.95 29.16 10.20
N VAL A 116 -29.80 28.30 9.65
CA VAL A 116 -30.79 27.54 10.43
C VAL A 116 -30.13 26.61 11.45
N CYS A 117 -29.04 25.92 11.09
CA CYS A 117 -28.29 25.09 12.04
C CYS A 117 -27.73 25.89 13.23
N PHE A 118 -27.29 27.13 13.01
CA PHE A 118 -26.80 27.99 14.09
C PHE A 118 -27.92 28.47 15.03
N PHE A 119 -29.14 28.71 14.52
CA PHE A 119 -30.28 29.14 15.35
C PHE A 119 -30.96 28.00 16.11
N ILE A 120 -30.86 26.76 15.64
CA ILE A 120 -31.39 25.57 16.35
C ILE A 120 -30.43 25.10 17.45
N SER A 121 -29.16 25.54 17.42
CA SER A 121 -28.13 25.14 18.38
C SER A 121 -27.97 26.10 19.57
N VAL A 122 -28.93 27.01 19.81
CA VAL A 122 -29.00 27.93 20.97
C VAL A 122 -30.20 27.58 21.85
#